data_AF-A0AAW7DJ90-F1
#
_entry.id   AF-A0AAW7DJ90-F1
#
_cell.length_a   1.000
_cell.length_b   1.000
_cell.length_c   1.000
_cell.angle_alpha   90.00
_cell.angle_beta   90.00
_cell.angle_gamma   90.00
#
_symmetry.space_group_name_H-M   'P 1'
#
loop_
_entity.id
_entity.type
_entity.pdbx_description
1 polymer ?
#
loop_
_entity_poly.entity_id
_entity_poly.type
_entity_poly.pdbx_seq_one_letter_code
_entity_poly.pdbx_strand_id
1 'polypeptide(L)'
;MRFTNENMLIASLLGSKVVEQVPRFEKVENYLETHVGVPIPFLPIRNEVVVRDAERFEPQEVWNGPKPISEENQFFPFSFKKETDKSWFLLPWEPMINIEAKNIIAKRYVAKQGKSNIGSIKERWAADDYDITITGTLFGLKERGTVKETYPRTDMERLRDYLLSGETLQVKSEPLEIMGINRIVIETMNFPFTKGENVQAYEIKAVSDFEFNLLIEK
;
A
#
# COMPACT_ATOMS: atom_id res chain seq x y z
N MET A 1 -12.74 -25.83 34.41
CA MET A 1 -13.96 -25.96 33.59
C MET A 1 -13.85 -27.28 32.83
N ARG A 2 -14.80 -28.23 32.99
CA ARG A 2 -14.71 -29.56 32.33
C ARG A 2 -15.13 -29.44 30.86
N PHE A 3 -14.30 -29.92 29.94
CA PHE A 3 -14.60 -29.93 28.51
C PHE A 3 -15.37 -31.22 28.14
N THR A 4 -16.47 -31.07 27.42
CA THR A 4 -17.30 -32.17 26.90
C THR A 4 -16.81 -32.65 25.53
N ASN A 5 -17.00 -33.94 25.24
CA ASN A 5 -16.53 -34.62 24.01
C ASN A 5 -17.00 -33.94 22.70
N GLU A 6 -18.16 -33.26 22.75
CA GLU A 6 -18.71 -32.53 21.59
C GLU A 6 -17.83 -31.34 21.18
N ASN A 7 -17.22 -30.64 22.14
CA ASN A 7 -16.35 -29.50 21.85
C ASN A 7 -15.03 -29.95 21.19
N MET A 8 -14.58 -31.16 21.51
CA MET A 8 -13.36 -31.76 20.96
C MET A 8 -13.58 -32.25 19.51
N LEU A 9 -14.79 -32.75 19.21
CA LEU A 9 -15.16 -33.15 17.86
C LEU A 9 -15.28 -31.94 16.92
N ILE A 10 -15.88 -30.84 17.40
CA ILE A 10 -16.03 -29.60 16.63
C ILE A 10 -14.65 -28.97 16.33
N ALA A 11 -13.70 -29.04 17.27
CA ALA A 11 -12.32 -28.60 17.06
C ALA A 11 -11.65 -29.34 15.89
N SER A 12 -11.83 -30.67 15.83
CA SER A 12 -11.23 -31.51 14.80
C SER A 12 -11.81 -31.29 13.40
N LEU A 13 -13.02 -30.75 13.28
CA LEU A 13 -13.74 -30.54 12.02
C LEU A 13 -13.47 -29.16 11.38
N LEU A 14 -13.02 -28.17 12.15
CA LEU A 14 -12.89 -26.77 11.70
C LEU A 14 -11.55 -26.41 11.03
N GLY A 15 -10.57 -27.32 11.02
CA GLY A 15 -9.30 -27.16 10.31
C GLY A 15 -8.31 -26.18 10.95
N SER A 16 -7.02 -26.48 10.81
CA SER A 16 -5.91 -25.85 11.56
C SER A 16 -5.80 -24.33 11.47
N LYS A 17 -6.24 -23.70 10.38
CA LYS A 17 -6.12 -22.23 10.21
C LYS A 17 -7.07 -21.41 11.08
N VAL A 18 -8.19 -21.98 11.54
CA VAL A 18 -9.13 -21.29 12.45
C VAL A 18 -8.76 -21.55 13.92
N VAL A 19 -8.01 -22.64 14.17
CA VAL A 19 -7.62 -23.09 15.51
C VAL A 19 -6.56 -22.18 16.15
N GLU A 20 -5.60 -21.68 15.36
CA GLU A 20 -4.56 -20.75 15.82
C GLU A 20 -5.11 -19.41 16.34
N GLN A 21 -6.33 -19.03 15.96
CA GLN A 21 -6.91 -17.71 16.29
C GLN A 21 -7.74 -17.70 17.58
N VAL A 22 -7.99 -18.86 18.19
CA VAL A 22 -8.89 -18.97 19.34
C VAL A 22 -8.20 -19.66 20.53
N PRO A 23 -7.93 -18.94 21.64
CA PRO A 23 -7.09 -19.43 22.75
C PRO A 23 -7.70 -20.60 23.53
N ARG A 24 -9.00 -20.88 23.32
CA ARG A 24 -9.68 -22.04 23.90
C ARG A 24 -9.29 -23.34 23.19
N PHE A 25 -8.95 -23.29 21.90
CA PHE A 25 -8.59 -24.46 21.11
C PHE A 25 -7.09 -24.77 21.20
N GLU A 26 -6.22 -23.77 21.34
CA GLU A 26 -4.80 -23.98 21.65
C GLU A 26 -4.60 -24.72 22.99
N LYS A 27 -5.45 -24.42 24.00
CA LYS A 27 -5.51 -25.20 25.25
C LYS A 27 -5.99 -26.64 25.04
N VAL A 28 -6.84 -26.89 24.04
CA VAL A 28 -7.32 -28.24 23.70
C VAL A 28 -6.25 -29.00 22.94
N GLU A 29 -5.54 -28.39 21.98
CA GLU A 29 -4.40 -28.98 21.29
C GLU A 29 -3.27 -29.33 22.26
N ASN A 30 -2.86 -28.39 23.12
CA ASN A 30 -1.85 -28.65 24.14
C ASN A 30 -2.27 -29.78 25.11
N TYR A 31 -3.56 -29.84 25.47
CA TYR A 31 -4.10 -30.95 26.27
C TYR A 31 -4.08 -32.29 25.53
N LEU A 32 -4.42 -32.32 24.24
CA LEU A 32 -4.39 -33.49 23.38
C LEU A 32 -2.96 -34.00 23.14
N GLU A 33 -2.01 -33.10 22.85
CA GLU A 33 -0.59 -33.45 22.70
C GLU A 33 -0.03 -34.05 23.99
N THR A 34 -0.40 -33.49 25.15
CA THR A 34 0.06 -33.98 26.45
C THR A 34 -0.55 -35.34 26.81
N HIS A 35 -1.80 -35.61 26.46
CA HIS A 35 -2.51 -36.84 26.86
C HIS A 35 -2.43 -38.00 25.86
N VAL A 36 -2.15 -37.74 24.57
CA VAL A 36 -2.19 -38.77 23.51
C VAL A 36 -0.78 -39.27 23.14
N GLY A 37 0.28 -38.67 23.67
CA GLY A 37 1.65 -39.20 23.55
C GLY A 37 1.78 -40.56 24.26
N VAL A 38 2.12 -41.61 23.50
CA VAL A 38 2.41 -42.94 24.08
C VAL A 38 3.70 -42.83 24.92
N PRO A 39 3.67 -43.06 26.24
CA PRO A 39 4.87 -42.96 27.05
C PRO A 39 5.82 -44.13 26.76
N ILE A 40 7.08 -43.83 26.43
CA ILE A 40 8.13 -44.84 26.24
C ILE A 40 8.70 -45.19 27.63
N PRO A 41 8.53 -46.43 28.13
CA PRO A 41 8.65 -46.74 29.57
C PRO A 41 10.08 -46.82 30.14
N PHE A 42 11.14 -46.65 29.35
CA PHE A 42 12.53 -46.91 29.78
C PHE A 42 13.43 -45.67 29.89
N LEU A 43 12.94 -44.47 29.57
CA LEU A 43 13.69 -43.21 29.72
C LEU A 43 13.22 -42.46 30.98
N PRO A 44 14.12 -41.96 31.86
CA PRO A 44 13.74 -41.24 33.07
C PRO A 44 13.44 -39.77 32.76
N ILE A 45 12.67 -39.50 31.69
CA ILE A 45 12.27 -38.15 31.31
C ILE A 45 10.88 -37.93 31.90
N ARG A 46 10.83 -37.25 33.06
CA ARG A 46 9.58 -36.68 33.58
C ARG A 46 9.27 -35.45 32.73
N ASN A 47 8.25 -35.53 31.89
CA ASN A 47 7.71 -34.33 31.23
C ASN A 47 7.15 -33.42 32.33
N GLU A 48 7.82 -32.31 32.62
CA GLU A 48 7.24 -31.25 33.44
C GLU A 48 6.12 -30.59 32.63
N VAL A 49 4.89 -30.71 33.12
CA VAL A 49 3.72 -30.09 32.51
C VAL A 49 3.72 -28.61 32.87
N VAL A 50 4.44 -27.80 32.09
CA VAL A 50 4.37 -26.34 32.18
C VAL A 50 3.20 -25.89 31.31
N VAL A 51 2.01 -25.77 31.91
CA VAL A 51 0.89 -25.06 31.27
C VAL A 51 1.25 -23.57 31.30
N ARG A 52 1.70 -23.02 30.17
CA ARG A 52 1.87 -21.57 30.03
C ARG A 52 0.47 -20.94 30.08
N ASP A 53 0.25 -20.05 31.04
CA ASP A 53 -0.93 -19.20 31.02
C ASP A 53 -0.86 -18.33 29.76
N ALA A 54 -1.84 -18.51 28.88
CA ALA A 54 -1.97 -17.68 27.68
C ALA A 54 -1.98 -16.21 28.11
N GLU A 55 -1.10 -15.41 27.51
CA GLU A 55 -1.12 -13.96 27.66
C GLU A 55 -2.55 -13.46 27.41
N ARG A 56 -3.03 -12.50 28.24
CA ARG A 56 -4.35 -11.90 28.05
C ARG A 56 -4.43 -11.33 26.63
N PHE A 57 -5.11 -12.05 25.75
CA PHE A 57 -5.50 -11.53 24.46
C PHE A 57 -6.56 -10.45 24.73
N GLU A 58 -6.21 -9.18 24.49
CA GLU A 58 -7.23 -8.15 24.38
C GLU A 58 -8.17 -8.57 23.23
N PRO A 59 -9.50 -8.46 23.39
CA PRO A 59 -10.41 -8.81 22.31
C PRO A 59 -10.08 -7.92 21.12
N GLN A 60 -9.42 -8.47 20.11
CA GLN A 60 -9.20 -7.77 18.85
C GLN A 60 -10.58 -7.41 18.32
N GLU A 61 -10.86 -6.11 18.19
CA GLU A 61 -12.02 -5.65 17.45
C GLU A 61 -11.93 -6.28 16.06
N VAL A 62 -12.85 -7.21 15.76
CA VAL A 62 -12.83 -8.09 14.59
C VAL A 62 -12.98 -7.32 13.27
N TRP A 63 -13.16 -6.00 13.33
CA TRP A 63 -13.44 -5.11 12.21
C TRP A 63 -12.46 -3.93 12.16
N ASN A 64 -11.18 -4.16 12.44
CA ASN A 64 -10.14 -3.16 12.27
C ASN A 64 -9.64 -3.16 10.82
N GLY A 65 -9.62 -1.98 10.21
CA GLY A 65 -9.03 -1.78 8.89
C GLY A 65 -7.50 -1.93 8.92
N PRO A 66 -6.87 -2.00 7.74
CA PRO A 66 -5.42 -2.07 7.65
C PRO A 66 -4.82 -0.82 8.28
N LYS A 67 -3.74 -1.00 9.06
CA LYS A 67 -3.02 0.11 9.68
C LYS A 67 -2.10 0.79 8.65
N PRO A 68 -1.80 2.08 8.82
CA PRO A 68 -0.73 2.75 8.07
C PRO A 68 0.60 2.00 8.20
N ILE A 69 1.34 1.93 7.09
CA ILE A 69 2.63 1.25 7.00
C ILE A 69 3.73 2.31 7.16
N SER A 70 4.73 2.05 8.01
CA SER A 70 5.89 2.94 8.17
C SER A 70 6.77 2.93 6.93
N GLU A 71 7.53 4.01 6.68
CA GLU A 71 8.42 4.17 5.51
C GLU A 71 9.34 2.95 5.30
N GLU A 72 9.94 2.43 6.38
CA GLU A 72 10.86 1.28 6.37
C GLU A 72 10.23 -0.03 5.89
N ASN A 73 8.89 -0.13 5.95
CA ASN A 73 8.13 -1.32 5.57
C ASN A 73 7.43 -1.15 4.22
N GLN A 74 7.53 0.01 3.58
CA GLN A 74 7.07 0.24 2.21
C GLN A 74 8.23 -0.04 1.25
N PHE A 75 7.96 -0.68 0.11
CA PHE A 75 9.02 -1.00 -0.85
C PHE A 75 9.42 0.25 -1.64
N PHE A 76 8.43 0.98 -2.16
CA PHE A 76 8.58 2.30 -2.74
C PHE A 76 7.76 3.34 -1.97
N PRO A 77 8.25 3.86 -0.83
CA PRO A 77 7.57 4.91 -0.13
C PRO A 77 7.42 6.13 -1.04
N PHE A 78 6.23 6.73 -1.00
CA PHE A 78 5.95 7.95 -1.73
C PHE A 78 5.61 9.05 -0.74
N SER A 79 6.48 10.05 -0.70
CA SER A 79 6.29 11.24 0.12
C SER A 79 6.22 12.48 -0.74
N PHE A 80 5.38 13.42 -0.34
CA PHE A 80 5.31 14.73 -0.97
C PHE A 80 5.27 15.85 0.05
N LYS A 81 5.65 17.03 -0.41
CA LYS A 81 5.86 18.19 0.44
C LYS A 81 5.63 19.47 -0.37
N LYS A 82 4.98 20.47 0.24
CA LYS A 82 4.93 21.83 -0.30
C LYS A 82 6.24 22.54 -0.01
N GLU A 83 6.63 23.49 -0.85
CA GLU A 83 7.83 24.27 -0.61
C GLU A 83 7.81 25.00 0.75
N THR A 84 6.63 25.45 1.19
CA THR A 84 6.42 26.11 2.49
C THR A 84 6.46 25.17 3.69
N ASP A 85 6.19 23.88 3.49
CA ASP A 85 6.09 22.92 4.59
C ASP A 85 7.48 22.61 5.15
N LYS A 86 7.56 22.19 6.41
CA LYS A 86 8.82 21.69 7.00
C LYS A 86 8.91 20.18 6.92
N SER A 87 7.81 19.47 7.12
CA SER A 87 7.74 18.01 7.14
C SER A 87 7.26 17.42 5.81
N TRP A 88 7.75 16.23 5.51
CA TRP A 88 7.24 15.41 4.42
C TRP A 88 5.92 14.75 4.84
N PHE A 89 4.98 14.65 3.90
CA PHE A 89 3.81 13.82 4.05
C PHE A 89 4.03 12.50 3.31
N LEU A 90 4.27 11.44 4.09
CA LEU A 90 4.32 10.07 3.61
C LEU A 90 2.89 9.56 3.41
N LEU A 91 2.63 8.95 2.26
CA LEU A 91 1.37 8.25 2.05
C LEU A 91 1.24 7.05 3.01
N PRO A 92 0.11 6.91 3.72
CA PRO A 92 -0.04 5.86 4.73
C PRO A 92 0.05 4.43 4.16
N TRP A 93 -0.32 4.25 2.88
CA TRP A 93 -0.16 3.00 2.13
C TRP A 93 0.58 3.28 0.83
N GLU A 94 1.39 2.30 0.42
CA GLU A 94 2.21 2.39 -0.78
C GLU A 94 1.33 2.52 -2.04
N PRO A 95 1.46 3.62 -2.81
CA PRO A 95 0.72 3.79 -4.04
C PRO A 95 1.38 3.04 -5.20
N MET A 96 0.60 2.76 -6.23
CA MET A 96 1.10 2.39 -7.55
C MET A 96 1.47 3.66 -8.32
N ILE A 97 2.70 3.72 -8.80
CA ILE A 97 3.22 4.84 -9.58
C ILE A 97 3.42 4.37 -11.01
N ASN A 98 2.74 5.01 -11.96
CA ASN A 98 2.99 4.87 -13.38
C ASN A 98 3.72 6.12 -13.89
N ILE A 99 4.77 5.89 -14.66
CA ILE A 99 5.65 6.94 -15.17
C ILE A 99 5.75 6.75 -16.68
N GLU A 100 5.24 7.70 -17.44
CA GLU A 100 5.27 7.69 -18.89
C GLU A 100 6.22 8.77 -19.41
N ALA A 101 7.21 8.34 -20.18
CA ALA A 101 8.15 9.24 -20.84
C ALA A 101 7.78 9.38 -22.31
N LYS A 102 7.55 10.62 -22.77
CA LYS A 102 7.21 10.89 -24.16
C LYS A 102 8.39 11.54 -24.90
N ASN A 103 8.44 11.32 -26.20
CA ASN A 103 9.40 11.97 -27.08
C ASN A 103 8.64 12.69 -28.19
N ILE A 104 8.98 13.94 -28.42
CA ILE A 104 8.42 14.75 -29.49
C ILE A 104 9.10 14.31 -30.79
N ILE A 105 8.35 13.63 -31.67
CA ILE A 105 8.84 13.06 -32.92
C ILE A 105 7.99 13.55 -34.09
N ALA A 106 8.61 14.24 -35.05
CA ALA A 106 7.96 14.59 -36.31
C ALA A 106 8.10 13.43 -37.30
N LYS A 107 6.97 13.04 -37.91
CA LYS A 107 6.90 11.99 -38.93
C LYS A 107 6.71 12.64 -40.30
N ARG A 108 7.69 12.47 -41.19
CA ARG A 108 7.65 13.01 -42.55
C ARG A 108 7.42 11.89 -43.54
N TYR A 109 6.41 12.07 -44.38
CA TYR A 109 6.02 11.12 -45.42
C TYR A 109 6.57 11.62 -46.75
N VAL A 110 7.58 10.94 -47.29
CA VAL A 110 8.27 11.37 -48.51
C VAL A 110 7.82 10.50 -49.69
N ALA A 111 7.08 11.10 -50.62
CA ALA A 111 6.55 10.39 -51.79
C ALA A 111 7.63 9.74 -52.68
N LYS A 112 8.88 10.26 -52.66
CA LYS A 112 10.02 9.72 -53.41
C LYS A 112 10.53 8.37 -52.88
N GLN A 113 10.04 7.88 -51.74
CA GLN A 113 10.51 6.62 -51.12
C GLN A 113 10.26 5.37 -51.98
N GLY A 114 9.38 5.46 -52.99
CA GLY A 114 9.11 4.34 -53.90
C GLY A 114 8.50 3.13 -53.19
N LYS A 115 8.54 1.96 -53.81
CA LYS A 115 7.95 0.72 -53.25
C LYS A 115 8.85 0.00 -52.24
N SER A 116 10.14 0.35 -52.12
CA SER A 116 11.07 -0.40 -51.26
C SER A 116 11.08 0.07 -49.81
N ASN A 117 10.70 1.33 -49.56
CA ASN A 117 10.72 1.91 -48.22
C ASN A 117 9.30 2.19 -47.76
N ILE A 118 8.84 1.43 -46.78
CA ILE A 118 7.50 1.55 -46.19
C ILE A 118 7.61 2.41 -44.92
N GLY A 119 6.80 3.46 -44.81
CA GLY A 119 6.63 4.24 -43.58
C GLY A 119 6.99 5.71 -43.71
N SER A 120 7.43 6.30 -42.60
CA SER A 120 7.77 7.72 -42.48
C SER A 120 9.19 7.90 -41.96
N ILE A 121 9.88 8.93 -42.40
CA ILE A 121 11.11 9.39 -41.77
C ILE A 121 10.75 10.00 -40.41
N LYS A 122 11.37 9.53 -39.32
CA LYS A 122 11.13 10.05 -37.97
C LYS A 122 12.29 10.96 -37.56
N GLU A 123 11.98 12.21 -37.26
CA GLU A 123 12.90 13.18 -36.71
C GLU A 123 12.55 13.39 -35.23
N ARG A 124 13.50 13.10 -34.32
CA ARG A 124 13.33 13.36 -32.88
C ARG A 124 13.66 14.83 -32.64
N TRP A 125 12.70 15.57 -32.07
CA TRP A 125 12.83 16.99 -31.77
C TRP A 125 13.29 17.21 -30.33
N ALA A 126 12.61 16.59 -29.37
CA ALA A 126 12.90 16.73 -27.95
C ALA A 126 12.41 15.52 -27.14
N ALA A 127 12.87 15.42 -25.90
CA ALA A 127 12.17 14.67 -24.87
C ALA A 127 11.04 15.56 -24.34
N ASP A 128 9.87 14.98 -24.14
CA ASP A 128 8.72 15.65 -23.54
C ASP A 128 8.79 15.52 -22.01
N ASP A 129 7.89 16.19 -21.30
CA ASP A 129 7.77 16.02 -19.85
C ASP A 129 7.30 14.58 -19.50
N TYR A 130 7.57 14.17 -18.26
CA TYR A 130 7.09 12.89 -17.76
C TYR A 130 5.68 13.02 -17.22
N ASP A 131 4.77 12.20 -17.74
CA ASP A 131 3.43 12.05 -17.17
C ASP A 131 3.49 11.01 -16.04
N ILE A 132 3.01 11.42 -14.87
CA ILE A 132 3.07 10.63 -13.65
C ILE A 132 1.63 10.39 -13.20
N THR A 133 1.24 9.12 -13.08
CA THR A 133 -0.06 8.73 -12.52
C THR A 133 0.16 7.96 -11.23
N ILE A 134 -0.34 8.50 -10.13
CA ILE A 134 -0.24 7.90 -8.79
C ILE A 134 -1.62 7.38 -8.42
N THR A 135 -1.74 6.07 -8.27
CA THR A 135 -2.99 5.42 -7.88
C THR A 135 -2.82 4.78 -6.52
N GLY A 136 -3.73 5.02 -5.61
CA GLY A 136 -3.65 4.45 -4.27
C GLY A 136 -5.00 4.34 -3.61
N THR A 137 -4.98 3.91 -2.35
CA THR A 137 -6.19 3.73 -1.54
C THR A 137 -5.93 4.15 -0.11
N LEU A 138 -6.87 4.90 0.44
CA LEU A 138 -6.93 5.28 1.84
C LEU A 138 -7.89 4.36 2.58
N PHE A 139 -7.51 3.93 3.78
CA PHE A 139 -8.32 3.07 4.62
C PHE A 139 -8.64 3.75 5.95
N GLY A 140 -9.88 3.64 6.40
CA GLY A 140 -10.27 4.00 7.75
C GLY A 140 -9.89 2.93 8.76
N LEU A 141 -9.73 3.35 10.02
CA LEU A 141 -9.30 2.49 11.12
C LEU A 141 -10.30 1.38 11.45
N LYS A 142 -11.60 1.64 11.25
CA LYS A 142 -12.67 0.65 11.42
C LYS A 142 -13.24 0.28 10.06
N GLU A 143 -13.55 -1.00 9.84
CA GLU A 143 -14.14 -1.48 8.59
C GLU A 143 -15.64 -1.20 8.48
N ARG A 144 -16.34 -1.12 9.61
CA ARG A 144 -17.79 -0.90 9.68
C ARG A 144 -18.14 0.05 10.81
N GLY A 145 -19.23 0.80 10.65
CA GLY A 145 -19.73 1.68 11.70
C GLY A 145 -20.38 2.94 11.17
N THR A 146 -20.22 4.04 11.91
CA THR A 146 -20.70 5.35 11.47
C THR A 146 -19.66 5.96 10.52
N VAL A 147 -20.12 6.74 9.52
CA VAL A 147 -19.24 7.46 8.56
C VAL A 147 -18.06 8.16 9.23
N LYS A 148 -18.25 8.76 10.40
CA LYS A 148 -17.21 9.48 11.14
C LYS A 148 -16.08 8.58 11.66
N GLU A 149 -16.37 7.32 11.96
CA GLU A 149 -15.42 6.35 12.50
C GLU A 149 -14.78 5.48 11.41
N THR A 150 -15.52 5.27 10.32
CA THR A 150 -15.19 4.30 9.28
C THR A 150 -14.51 4.97 8.08
N TYR A 151 -14.89 6.20 7.69
CA TYR A 151 -14.30 6.88 6.53
C TYR A 151 -12.93 7.50 6.86
N PRO A 152 -11.90 7.39 5.99
CA PRO A 152 -10.57 7.97 6.19
C PRO A 152 -10.56 9.50 6.00
N ARG A 153 -11.28 10.21 6.86
CA ARG A 153 -11.48 11.66 6.77
C ARG A 153 -10.19 12.45 6.87
N THR A 154 -9.37 12.16 7.88
CA THR A 154 -8.13 12.90 8.15
C THR A 154 -7.16 12.82 6.98
N ASP A 155 -6.99 11.62 6.42
CA ASP A 155 -6.08 11.39 5.29
C ASP A 155 -6.62 12.03 4.01
N MET A 156 -7.93 11.98 3.78
CA MET A 156 -8.56 12.65 2.63
C MET A 156 -8.42 14.16 2.72
N GLU A 157 -8.74 14.76 3.88
CA GLU A 157 -8.61 16.21 4.09
C GLU A 157 -7.15 16.67 3.90
N ARG A 158 -6.19 15.90 4.42
CA ARG A 158 -4.77 16.19 4.23
C ARG A 158 -4.37 16.09 2.77
N LEU A 159 -4.78 15.03 2.06
CA LEU A 159 -4.50 14.87 0.64
C LEU A 159 -5.11 16.03 -0.17
N ARG A 160 -6.38 16.38 0.08
CA ARG A 160 -7.08 17.52 -0.53
C ARG A 160 -6.28 18.82 -0.36
N ASP A 161 -5.74 19.08 0.82
CA ASP A 161 -5.02 20.32 1.10
C ASP A 161 -3.70 20.44 0.30
N TYR A 162 -3.05 19.32 -0.02
CA TYR A 162 -1.89 19.31 -0.92
C TYR A 162 -2.27 19.49 -2.38
N LEU A 163 -3.45 19.00 -2.78
CA LEU A 163 -3.89 19.09 -4.16
C LEU A 163 -4.41 20.48 -4.52
N LEU A 164 -5.02 21.16 -3.56
CA LEU A 164 -5.58 22.50 -3.76
C LEU A 164 -4.57 23.63 -3.55
N SER A 165 -3.30 23.35 -3.24
CA SER A 165 -2.32 24.42 -3.01
C SER A 165 -1.98 25.23 -4.26
N GLY A 166 -2.12 24.65 -5.46
CA GLY A 166 -1.77 25.32 -6.72
C GLY A 166 -0.27 25.58 -6.90
N GLU A 167 0.56 25.01 -6.04
CA GLU A 167 2.01 25.11 -6.04
C GLU A 167 2.65 23.82 -6.58
N THR A 168 3.89 23.90 -7.04
CA THR A 168 4.74 22.74 -7.32
C THR A 168 5.00 21.94 -6.05
N LEU A 169 4.81 20.63 -6.12
CA LEU A 169 5.08 19.74 -5.00
C LEU A 169 6.44 19.08 -5.16
N GLN A 170 7.21 19.08 -4.08
CA GLN A 170 8.41 18.26 -3.98
C GLN A 170 7.99 16.83 -3.70
N VAL A 171 8.62 15.87 -4.37
CA VAL A 171 8.33 14.44 -4.23
C VAL A 171 9.58 13.66 -3.92
N LYS A 172 9.39 12.57 -3.20
CA LYS A 172 10.44 11.63 -2.82
C LYS A 172 9.94 10.21 -3.02
N SER A 173 10.56 9.49 -3.93
CA SER A 173 10.32 8.08 -4.21
C SER A 173 11.42 7.57 -5.12
N GLU A 174 12.01 6.42 -4.78
CA GLU A 174 13.11 5.79 -5.52
C GLU A 174 12.91 5.77 -7.06
N PRO A 175 11.78 5.32 -7.63
CA PRO A 175 11.60 5.29 -9.09
C PRO A 175 11.60 6.68 -9.73
N LEU A 176 11.14 7.73 -9.03
CA LEU A 176 11.16 9.10 -9.56
C LEU A 176 12.55 9.73 -9.45
N GLU A 177 13.25 9.48 -8.34
CA GLU A 177 14.60 9.96 -8.10
C GLU A 177 15.61 9.41 -9.12
N ILE A 178 15.50 8.13 -9.48
CA ILE A 178 16.34 7.51 -10.53
C ILE A 178 16.21 8.24 -11.87
N MET A 179 15.04 8.80 -12.16
CA MET A 179 14.82 9.60 -13.37
C MET A 179 15.12 11.10 -13.20
N GLY A 180 15.55 11.52 -12.01
CA GLY A 180 15.85 12.91 -11.69
C GLY A 180 14.61 13.78 -11.42
N ILE A 181 13.42 13.17 -11.21
CA ILE A 181 12.19 13.90 -10.92
C ILE A 181 12.10 14.14 -9.41
N ASN A 182 12.30 15.40 -9.01
CA ASN A 182 12.19 15.82 -7.61
C ASN A 182 10.98 16.72 -7.35
N ARG A 183 10.33 17.21 -8.41
CA ARG A 183 9.17 18.09 -8.37
C ARG A 183 8.13 17.66 -9.38
N ILE A 184 6.87 17.80 -9.01
CA ILE A 184 5.72 17.53 -9.87
C ILE A 184 4.68 18.64 -9.73
N VAL A 185 3.89 18.82 -10.79
CA VAL A 185 2.69 19.67 -10.81
C VAL A 185 1.48 18.77 -11.00
N ILE A 186 0.48 18.92 -10.14
CA ILE A 186 -0.75 18.14 -10.24
C ILE A 186 -1.66 18.75 -11.30
N GLU A 187 -2.09 17.94 -12.26
CA GLU A 187 -3.04 18.35 -13.30
C GLU A 187 -4.48 18.01 -12.94
N THR A 188 -4.70 16.79 -12.46
CA THR A 188 -6.05 16.26 -12.24
C THR A 188 -6.04 15.28 -11.10
N MET A 189 -7.13 15.30 -10.34
CA MET A 189 -7.41 14.27 -9.35
C MET A 189 -8.76 13.64 -9.59
N ASN A 190 -8.81 12.32 -9.46
CA ASN A 190 -9.99 11.51 -9.59
C ASN A 190 -10.16 10.61 -8.35
N PHE A 191 -11.40 10.51 -7.86
CA PHE A 191 -11.78 9.62 -6.77
C PHE A 191 -12.76 8.58 -7.31
N PRO A 192 -12.28 7.45 -7.86
CA PRO A 192 -13.15 6.43 -8.42
C PRO A 192 -14.02 5.79 -7.33
N PHE A 193 -15.14 5.21 -7.76
CA PHE A 193 -16.03 4.51 -6.85
C PHE A 193 -15.33 3.29 -6.21
N THR A 194 -15.32 3.26 -4.88
CA THR A 194 -14.82 2.14 -4.09
C THR A 194 -15.95 1.38 -3.44
N LYS A 195 -15.75 0.06 -3.31
CA LYS A 195 -16.63 -0.80 -2.51
C LYS A 195 -16.07 -0.86 -1.09
N GLY A 196 -16.87 -0.44 -0.12
CA GLY A 196 -16.50 -0.45 1.30
C GLY A 196 -16.63 0.92 1.92
N GLU A 197 -17.17 0.97 3.13
CA GLU A 197 -17.41 2.22 3.87
C GLU A 197 -16.10 2.87 4.34
N ASN A 198 -15.04 2.07 4.51
CA ASN A 198 -13.74 2.49 5.01
C ASN A 198 -12.69 2.72 3.93
N VAL A 199 -13.03 2.53 2.65
CA VAL A 199 -12.05 2.53 1.56
C VAL A 199 -12.31 3.70 0.63
N GLN A 200 -11.29 4.52 0.38
CA GLN A 200 -11.34 5.58 -0.64
C GLN A 200 -10.13 5.46 -1.57
N ALA A 201 -10.39 5.05 -2.82
CA ALA A 201 -9.35 5.05 -3.85
C ALA A 201 -9.18 6.46 -4.40
N TYR A 202 -7.98 6.75 -4.87
CA TYR A 202 -7.63 8.00 -5.54
C TYR A 202 -6.70 7.72 -6.71
N GLU A 203 -6.78 8.59 -7.69
CA GLU A 203 -5.89 8.66 -8.85
C GLU A 203 -5.47 10.11 -9.02
N ILE A 204 -4.17 10.36 -9.00
CA ILE A 204 -3.56 11.68 -9.16
C ILE A 204 -2.75 11.66 -10.45
N LYS A 205 -3.06 12.58 -11.36
CA LYS A 205 -2.28 12.81 -12.57
C LYS A 205 -1.46 14.07 -12.40
N ALA A 206 -0.16 13.94 -12.64
CA ALA A 206 0.80 14.99 -12.46
C ALA A 206 1.84 14.96 -13.59
N VAL A 207 2.50 16.09 -13.81
CA VAL A 207 3.58 16.24 -14.79
C VAL A 207 4.86 16.59 -14.04
N SER A 208 6.01 16.08 -14.50
CA SER A 208 7.31 16.41 -13.94
C SER A 208 7.65 17.89 -14.12
N ASP A 209 8.25 18.51 -13.11
CA ASP A 209 8.78 19.87 -13.19
C ASP A 209 10.29 19.89 -12.95
N PHE A 210 11.02 20.48 -13.91
CA PHE A 210 12.48 20.63 -13.84
C PHE A 210 12.83 22.12 -13.74
N GLU A 211 13.77 22.45 -12.86
CA GLU A 211 14.25 23.82 -12.73
C GLU A 211 14.97 24.25 -14.02
N PHE A 212 14.43 25.26 -14.68
CA PHE A 212 15.09 25.96 -15.76
C PHE A 212 15.58 27.31 -15.28
N ASN A 213 16.89 27.56 -15.41
CA ASN A 213 17.44 28.88 -15.16
C ASN A 213 17.11 29.79 -16.36
N LEU A 214 16.06 30.60 -16.21
CA LEU A 214 15.59 31.52 -17.24
C LEU A 214 16.48 32.78 -17.36
N LEU A 215 17.46 32.95 -16.48
CA LEU A 215 18.38 34.08 -16.51
C LEU A 215 19.60 33.75 -17.37
N ILE A 216 19.71 34.44 -18.51
CA ILE A 216 20.96 34.56 -19.25
C ILE A 216 21.81 35.59 -18.51
N GLU A 217 22.92 35.18 -17.92
CA GLU A 217 23.92 36.12 -17.41
C GLU A 217 24.41 37.02 -18.56
N LYS A 218 24.43 38.32 -18.30
CA LYS A 218 24.68 39.37 -19.29
C LYS A 218 26.17 39.57 -19.55
#